data_AF-A0A929K6I2-F1
#
_entry.id   AF-A0A929K6I2-F1
#
_cell.length_a   1.000
_cell.length_b   1.000
_cell.length_c   1.000
_cell.angle_alpha   90.00
_cell.angle_beta   90.00
_cell.angle_gamma   90.00
#
_symmetry.space_group_name_H-M   'P 1'
#
loop_
_entity.id
_entity.type
_entity.pdbx_description
1 polymer ?
#
loop_
_entity_poly.entity_id
_entity_poly.type
_entity_poly.pdbx_seq_one_letter_code
_entity_poly.pdbx_strand_id
1 'polypeptide(L)' 'MRIKKITSQHRRDFTAIYECEHCGNAVEGIGYDDANFHQNVIPDMTCPECGRCAPAEYRPLATKYPEGMLI' A
#
# COMPACT_ATOMS: atom_id res chain seq x y z
N MET A 1 3.62 -5.01 -3.81
CA MET A 1 4.22 -5.01 -2.45
C MET A 1 3.12 -5.08 -1.38
N ARG A 2 3.43 -5.11 -0.06
CA ARG A 2 2.42 -5.00 1.01
C ARG A 2 2.68 -3.83 1.94
N ILE A 3 1.64 -3.16 2.45
CA ILE A 3 1.81 -2.20 3.55
C ILE A 3 2.21 -2.96 4.82
N LYS A 4 3.41 -2.69 5.33
CA LYS A 4 3.88 -3.19 6.63
C LYS A 4 3.38 -2.32 7.77
N LYS A 5 3.48 -1.00 7.61
CA LYS A 5 3.09 -0.03 8.64
C LYS A 5 2.81 1.34 8.02
N ILE A 6 1.71 1.98 8.40
CA ILE A 6 1.46 3.39 8.09
C ILE A 6 2.17 4.23 9.16
N THR A 7 3.08 5.12 8.75
CA THR A 7 3.87 5.98 9.64
C THR A 7 3.21 7.32 9.90
N SER A 8 2.55 7.87 8.88
CA SER A 8 1.82 9.13 8.96
C SER A 8 0.58 9.04 8.07
N GLN A 9 -0.49 9.70 8.47
CA GLN A 9 -1.67 9.85 7.62
C GLN A 9 -2.24 11.24 7.85
N HIS A 10 -2.45 11.95 6.75
CA HIS A 10 -3.07 13.26 6.75
C HIS A 10 -4.16 13.30 5.68
N ARG A 11 -5.42 13.30 6.12
CA ARG A 11 -6.60 13.09 5.26
C ARG A 11 -6.53 11.75 4.53
N ARG A 12 -6.68 11.74 3.20
CA ARG A 12 -6.61 10.53 2.37
C ARG A 12 -5.16 10.17 2.05
N ASP A 13 -4.24 11.11 2.09
CA ASP A 13 -2.83 10.84 1.86
C ASP A 13 -2.20 10.21 3.10
N PHE A 14 -1.44 9.14 2.91
CA PHE A 14 -0.69 8.50 3.98
C PHE A 14 0.71 8.14 3.54
N THR A 15 1.64 8.14 4.50
CA THR A 15 2.97 7.58 4.32
C THR A 15 2.99 6.20 4.96
N ALA A 16 3.43 5.22 4.20
CA ALA A 16 3.54 3.85 4.67
C ALA A 16 4.88 3.24 4.26
N ILE A 17 5.33 2.33 5.12
CA ILE A 17 6.43 1.42 4.81
C ILE A 17 5.81 0.23 4.09
N TYR A 18 6.17 0.07 2.82
CA TYR A 18 5.83 -1.06 1.98
C TYR A 18 6.92 -2.11 2.06
N GLU A 19 6.56 -3.34 2.41
CA GLU A 19 7.47 -4.47 2.45
C GLU A 19 7.17 -5.42 1.29
N CYS A 20 8.22 -5.94 0.65
CA CYS A 20 8.10 -7.00 -0.33
C CYS A 20 8.06 -8.36 0.38
N GLU A 21 7.01 -9.15 0.16
CA GLU A 21 6.89 -10.49 0.74
C GLU A 21 7.86 -11.51 0.13
N HIS A 22 8.46 -11.20 -1.03
CA HIS A 22 9.39 -12.10 -1.72
C HIS A 22 10.84 -11.97 -1.22
N CYS A 23 11.34 -10.74 -1.10
CA CYS A 23 12.72 -10.48 -0.69
C CYS A 23 12.85 -9.86 0.70
N GLY A 24 11.75 -9.45 1.33
CA GLY A 24 11.77 -8.76 2.63
C GLY A 24 12.21 -7.30 2.56
N ASN A 25 12.46 -6.75 1.37
CA ASN A 25 12.87 -5.35 1.23
C ASN A 25 11.72 -4.41 1.65
N ALA A 26 12.03 -3.41 2.46
CA ALA A 26 11.07 -2.43 2.95
C ALA A 26 11.41 -1.03 2.40
N VAL A 27 10.47 -0.41 1.72
CA VAL A 27 10.59 0.93 1.15
C VAL A 27 9.53 1.83 1.75
N GLU A 28 9.91 3.05 2.11
CA GLU A 28 8.94 4.07 2.51
C GLU A 28 8.37 4.75 1.27
N GLY A 29 7.06 4.95 1.25
CA GLY A 29 6.40 5.67 0.18
C GLY A 29 5.11 6.33 0.64
N ILE A 30 4.61 7.22 -0.20
CA ILE A 30 3.28 7.79 -0.04
C ILE A 30 2.23 6.89 -0.69
N GLY A 31 1.01 6.94 -0.18
CA GLY A 31 -0.13 6.21 -0.66
C GLY A 31 -1.40 7.01 -0.44
N TYR A 32 -2.47 6.57 -1.11
CA TYR A 32 -3.77 7.23 -1.05
C TYR A 32 -4.81 6.27 -0.48
N ASP A 33 -5.59 6.73 0.49
CA ASP A 33 -6.61 5.96 1.20
C ASP A 33 -7.88 5.82 0.35
N ASP A 34 -7.76 5.07 -0.73
CA ASP A 34 -8.85 4.76 -1.66
C ASP A 34 -8.83 3.28 -2.06
N ALA A 35 -10.00 2.75 -2.41
CA ALA A 35 -10.16 1.35 -2.80
C ALA A 35 -9.32 1.00 -4.02
N ASN A 36 -9.22 1.90 -5.01
CA ASN A 36 -8.43 1.65 -6.21
C ASN A 36 -6.94 1.51 -5.89
N PHE A 37 -6.42 2.39 -5.02
CA PHE A 37 -5.01 2.36 -4.63
C PHE A 37 -4.67 1.07 -3.89
N HIS A 38 -5.51 0.69 -2.92
CA HIS A 38 -5.29 -0.52 -2.13
C HIS A 38 -5.42 -1.81 -2.94
N GLN A 39 -6.39 -1.89 -3.86
CA GLN A 39 -6.68 -3.12 -4.60
C GLN A 39 -5.87 -3.27 -5.88
N ASN A 40 -5.51 -2.17 -6.56
CA ASN A 40 -4.80 -2.22 -7.84
C ASN A 40 -3.36 -1.73 -7.71
N VAL A 41 -3.13 -0.56 -7.10
CA VAL A 41 -1.80 0.09 -7.14
C VAL A 41 -0.79 -0.61 -6.24
N ILE A 42 -1.15 -0.91 -4.99
CA ILE A 42 -0.23 -1.57 -4.04
C ILE A 42 0.24 -2.96 -4.51
N PRO A 43 -0.65 -3.85 -5.01
CA PRO A 43 -0.19 -5.15 -5.51
C PRO A 43 0.63 -5.03 -6.80
N ASP A 44 0.26 -4.13 -7.71
CA ASP A 44 0.97 -3.87 -8.97
C ASP A 44 2.35 -3.22 -8.75
N MET A 45 2.53 -2.56 -7.60
CA MET A 45 3.80 -1.94 -7.21
C MET A 45 4.96 -2.94 -7.26
N THR A 46 5.88 -2.68 -8.20
CA THR A 46 7.06 -3.50 -8.46
C THR A 46 8.15 -3.22 -7.43
N CYS A 47 8.71 -4.25 -6.81
CA CYS A 47 9.82 -4.07 -5.89
C CYS A 47 11.09 -3.66 -6.67
N PRO A 48 11.80 -2.58 -6.30
CA PRO A 48 13.00 -2.13 -7.01
C PRO A 48 14.19 -3.09 -6.88
N GLU A 49 14.21 -3.96 -5.86
CA GLU A 49 15.31 -4.92 -5.67
C GLU A 49 15.09 -6.25 -6.39
N CYS A 50 13.89 -6.84 -6.28
CA CYS A 50 13.64 -8.15 -6.87
C CYS A 50 12.85 -8.10 -8.18
N GLY A 51 12.31 -6.94 -8.56
CA GLY A 51 11.49 -6.76 -9.77
C GLY A 51 10.13 -7.46 -9.72
N ARG A 52 9.73 -7.99 -8.55
CA ARG A 52 8.46 -8.72 -8.39
C ARG A 52 7.39 -7.84 -7.73
N CYS A 53 6.17 -8.00 -8.20
CA CYS A 53 4.94 -7.45 -7.61
C CYS A 53 4.42 -8.37 -6.48
N ALA A 54 3.40 -7.93 -5.74
CA ALA A 54 2.83 -8.78 -4.68
C ALA A 54 2.05 -9.96 -5.30
N PRO A 55 1.98 -11.11 -4.59
CA PRO A 55 1.16 -12.23 -5.03
C PRO A 55 -0.33 -11.84 -5.07
N ALA A 56 -1.11 -12.51 -5.92
CA ALA A 56 -2.55 -12.25 -6.09
C ALA A 56 -3.39 -12.42 -4.80
N GLU A 57 -2.84 -13.09 -3.78
CA GLU A 57 -3.43 -13.23 -2.44
C GLU A 57 -3.20 -12.01 -1.53
N TYR A 58 -2.62 -10.92 -2.05
CA TYR A 58 -2.47 -9.67 -1.31
C TYR A 58 -3.81 -9.24 -0.72
N ARG A 59 -3.92 -9.26 0.62
CA ARG A 59 -5.08 -8.74 1.33
C ARG A 59 -4.89 -7.22 1.50
N PRO A 60 -5.61 -6.39 0.74
CA PRO A 60 -5.59 -4.96 0.98
C PRO A 60 -6.06 -4.69 2.41
N LEU A 61 -5.32 -3.83 3.12
CA LEU A 61 -5.85 -3.24 4.35
C LEU A 61 -7.11 -2.44 3.97
N ALA A 62 -8.15 -2.56 4.79
CA ALA A 62 -9.35 -1.77 4.61
C ALA A 62 -9.00 -0.28 4.73
N THR A 63 -9.54 0.55 3.85
CA THR A 63 -9.38 2.00 3.92
C THR A 63 -9.90 2.49 5.27
N LYS A 64 -9.21 3.46 5.86
CA LYS A 64 -9.66 4.04 7.14
C LYS A 64 -10.93 4.87 6.94
N TYR A 65 -11.07 5.50 5.79
CA TYR A 65 -12.25 6.26 5.43
C TYR A 65 -13.11 5.44 4.44
N PRO A 66 -14.41 5.25 4.73
CA PRO A 66 -15.32 4.62 3.78
C PRO A 66 -15.56 5.51 2.56
N GLU A 67 -15.87 4.87 1.43
CA GLU A 67 -16.22 5.55 0.19
C GLU A 67 -17.34 6.58 0.41
N GLY A 68 -17.12 7.83 -0.02
CA GLY A 68 -18.06 8.93 0.16
C GLY A 68 -17.86 9.82 1.39
N MET A 69 -16.88 9.51 2.27
CA MET A 69 -16.55 10.39 3.39
C MET A 69 -15.73 11.62 2.93
N LEU A 70 -16.23 12.81 3.27
CA LEU A 70 -15.56 14.10 3.09
C LEU A 70 -14.80 14.45 4.38
N ILE A 71 -13.51 14.78 4.27
CA ILE A 71 -12.56 15.11 5.36
C ILE A 71 -11.75 16.36 5.07
#